data_AF-A0A538H0G3-F1
#
_entry.id   AF-A0A538H0G3-F1
#
_cell.length_a   1.000
_cell.length_b   1.000
_cell.length_c   1.000
_cell.angle_alpha   90.00
_cell.angle_beta   90.00
_cell.angle_gamma   90.00
#
_symmetry.space_group_name_H-M   'P 1'
#
loop_
_entity.id
_entity.type
_entity.pdbx_description
1 polymer ?
#
loop_
_entity_poly.entity_id
_entity_poly.type
_entity_poly.pdbx_seq_one_letter_code
_entity_poly.pdbx_strand_id
1 'polypeptide(L)'
;MAAPQIQRGPVGNTRSIGLSILWAILTLGIYTYVWTYKTQEEIKRYSGNGVGGVIGFVIYFLVSPVTLFIVPSEVRYMYEDLDGQHSPVRGLTGLWILLPVIGSIVWFVKVQGALNRYWQSKGAPPP
;
A
#
# COMPACT_ATOMS: atom_id res chain seq x y z
N MET A 1 6.85 29.84 -14.89
CA MET A 1 7.88 29.11 -14.12
C MET A 1 7.42 27.66 -14.01
N ALA A 2 8.09 26.72 -14.68
CA ALA A 2 7.73 25.31 -14.57
C ALA A 2 8.11 24.82 -13.17
N ALA A 3 7.17 24.20 -12.44
CA ALA A 3 7.48 23.57 -11.16
C ALA A 3 8.61 22.55 -11.36
N PRO A 4 9.59 22.47 -10.45
CA PRO A 4 10.65 21.47 -10.56
C PRO A 4 9.99 20.09 -10.61
N GLN A 5 10.24 19.35 -11.70
CA GLN A 5 9.86 17.95 -11.80
C GLN A 5 10.69 17.21 -10.75
N ILE A 6 10.11 16.96 -9.58
CA ILE A 6 10.73 16.09 -8.58
C ILE A 6 10.90 14.75 -9.29
N GLN A 7 12.15 14.38 -9.57
CA GLN A 7 12.46 13.12 -10.23
C GLN A 7 12.09 11.99 -9.27
N ARG A 8 10.92 11.39 -9.50
CA ARG A 8 10.40 10.31 -8.66
C ARG A 8 11.22 9.05 -8.85
N GLY A 9 11.24 8.20 -7.83
CA GLY A 9 11.92 6.92 -7.92
C GLY A 9 11.20 5.91 -8.83
N PRO A 10 11.69 4.66 -8.86
CA PRO A 10 11.14 3.63 -9.74
C PRO A 10 9.67 3.33 -9.41
N VAL A 11 8.87 3.10 -10.45
CA VAL A 11 7.46 2.71 -10.34
C VAL A 11 7.35 1.34 -9.64
N GLY A 12 6.42 1.21 -8.70
CA GLY A 12 6.13 -0.03 -7.99
C GLY A 12 5.36 -1.05 -8.83
N ASN A 13 5.05 -2.20 -8.22
CA ASN A 13 4.42 -3.32 -8.91
C ASN A 13 2.92 -3.39 -8.61
N THR A 14 2.13 -3.69 -9.64
CA THR A 14 0.74 -4.11 -9.46
C THR A 14 0.70 -5.54 -8.92
N ARG A 15 -0.36 -5.87 -8.18
CA ARG A 15 -0.56 -7.21 -7.62
C ARG A 15 -2.02 -7.62 -7.71
N SER A 16 -2.28 -8.84 -8.16
CA SER A 16 -3.64 -9.38 -8.21
C SER A 16 -4.21 -9.52 -6.79
N ILE A 17 -5.38 -8.94 -6.57
CA ILE A 17 -6.05 -8.95 -5.27
C ILE A 17 -6.42 -10.38 -4.88
N GLY A 18 -7.02 -11.13 -5.80
CA GLY A 18 -7.44 -12.51 -5.58
C GLY A 18 -6.25 -13.43 -5.29
N LEU A 19 -5.17 -13.33 -6.09
CA LEU A 19 -3.96 -14.13 -5.86
C LEU A 19 -3.27 -13.75 -4.54
N SER A 20 -3.26 -12.47 -4.17
CA SER A 20 -2.68 -12.02 -2.90
C SER A 20 -3.44 -12.58 -1.70
N ILE A 21 -4.78 -12.60 -1.75
CA ILE A 21 -5.63 -13.22 -0.72
C ILE A 21 -5.39 -14.72 -0.68
N LEU A 22 -5.35 -15.38 -1.84
CA LEU A 22 -5.06 -16.81 -1.94
C LEU A 22 -3.70 -17.14 -1.30
N TRP A 23 -2.66 -16.39 -1.62
CA TRP A 23 -1.33 -16.56 -1.01
C TRP A 23 -1.34 -16.31 0.50
N ALA A 24 -2.07 -15.32 0.98
CA ALA A 24 -2.23 -15.10 2.42
C ALA A 24 -2.84 -16.32 3.12
N ILE A 25 -3.84 -16.98 2.50
CA ILE A 25 -4.46 -18.19 3.05
C ILE A 25 -3.49 -19.38 2.96
N LEU A 26 -2.92 -19.66 1.78
CA LEU A 26 -2.04 -20.81 1.56
C LEU A 26 -0.76 -20.76 2.41
N THR A 27 -0.29 -19.56 2.76
CA THR A 27 0.91 -19.36 3.58
C THR A 27 0.59 -19.10 5.04
N LEU A 28 -0.65 -19.32 5.49
CA LEU A 28 -1.09 -19.07 6.87
C LEU A 28 -0.73 -17.67 7.39
N GLY A 29 -0.90 -16.66 6.53
CA GLY A 29 -0.63 -15.25 6.84
C GLY A 29 0.81 -14.80 6.60
N ILE A 30 1.77 -15.68 6.33
CA ILE A 30 3.18 -15.30 6.09
C ILE A 30 3.30 -14.32 4.91
N TYR A 31 2.50 -14.50 3.86
CA TYR A 31 2.49 -13.60 2.71
C TYR A 31 2.13 -12.15 3.09
N THR A 32 1.38 -11.90 4.18
CA THR A 32 1.03 -10.54 4.61
C THR A 32 2.26 -9.73 5.03
N TYR A 33 3.28 -10.39 5.57
CA TYR A 33 4.57 -9.77 5.89
C TYR A 33 5.35 -9.40 4.63
N VAL A 34 5.39 -10.32 3.65
CA VAL A 34 6.03 -10.08 2.35
C VAL A 34 5.34 -8.94 1.61
N TRP A 35 4.02 -8.91 1.63
CA TRP A 35 3.22 -7.85 1.03
C TRP A 35 3.51 -6.50 1.69
N THR A 36 3.55 -6.44 3.03
CA THR A 36 3.85 -5.22 3.78
C THR A 36 5.23 -4.69 3.43
N TYR A 37 6.26 -5.54 3.51
CA TYR A 37 7.63 -5.19 3.17
C TYR A 37 7.70 -4.59 1.76
N LYS A 38 7.19 -5.31 0.74
CA LYS A 38 7.30 -4.86 -0.64
C LYS A 38 6.53 -3.57 -0.89
N THR A 39 5.33 -3.44 -0.33
CA THR A 39 4.48 -2.27 -0.51
C THR A 39 5.15 -1.02 0.05
N GLN A 40 5.62 -1.07 1.30
CA GLN A 40 6.21 0.11 1.93
C GLN A 40 7.58 0.45 1.35
N GLU A 41 8.34 -0.54 0.90
CA GLU A 41 9.60 -0.31 0.17
C GLU A 41 9.36 0.37 -1.18
N GLU A 42 8.39 -0.09 -1.97
CA GLU A 42 8.03 0.50 -3.26
C GLU A 42 7.52 1.94 -3.09
N ILE A 43 6.66 2.17 -2.09
CA ILE A 43 6.17 3.51 -1.79
C ILE A 43 7.35 4.43 -1.46
N LYS A 44 8.18 4.06 -0.47
CA LYS A 44 9.32 4.89 -0.03
C LYS A 44 10.31 5.17 -1.17
N ARG A 45 10.62 4.17 -2.00
CA ARG A 45 11.53 4.33 -3.14
C ARG A 45 10.95 5.29 -4.17
N TYR A 46 9.67 5.18 -4.47
CA TYR A 46 9.02 6.03 -5.47
C TYR A 46 8.82 7.47 -4.98
N SER A 47 8.27 7.64 -3.78
CA SER A 47 7.84 8.93 -3.24
C SER A 47 8.95 9.71 -2.52
N GLY A 48 10.03 9.04 -2.12
CA GLY A 48 11.03 9.58 -1.19
C GLY A 48 10.52 9.74 0.26
N ASN A 49 9.23 9.47 0.51
CA ASN A 49 8.57 9.64 1.79
C ASN A 49 7.71 8.41 2.12
N GLY A 50 8.11 7.68 3.15
CA GLY A 50 7.43 6.47 3.61
C GLY A 50 8.27 5.72 4.65
N VAL A 51 7.63 4.80 5.36
CA VAL A 51 8.23 3.96 6.40
C VAL A 51 9.34 3.10 5.79
N GLY A 52 9.11 2.54 4.60
CA GLY A 52 10.04 1.62 3.94
C GLY A 52 9.86 0.17 4.39
N GLY A 53 10.40 -0.77 3.63
CA GLY A 53 10.08 -2.18 3.78
C GLY A 53 10.55 -2.78 5.10
N VAL A 54 11.82 -2.54 5.48
CA VAL A 54 12.41 -3.12 6.70
C VAL A 54 11.72 -2.59 7.96
N ILE A 55 11.56 -1.27 8.06
CA ILE A 55 10.89 -0.65 9.21
C ILE A 55 9.42 -1.07 9.25
N GLY A 56 8.78 -1.11 8.08
CA GLY A 56 7.41 -1.58 7.91
C GLY A 56 7.18 -3.01 8.37
N PHE A 57 8.08 -3.92 8.01
CA PHE A 57 8.08 -5.30 8.46
C PHE A 57 8.20 -5.40 9.98
N VAL A 58 9.14 -4.65 10.59
CA VAL A 58 9.34 -4.64 12.06
C VAL A 58 8.09 -4.12 12.77
N ILE A 59 7.49 -3.03 12.28
CA ILE A 59 6.23 -2.50 12.82
C ILE A 59 5.12 -3.53 12.71
N TYR A 60 4.96 -4.18 11.56
CA TYR A 60 3.91 -5.16 11.37
C TYR A 60 4.10 -6.40 12.25
N PHE A 61 5.35 -6.81 12.48
CA PHE A 61 5.69 -7.92 13.36
C PHE A 61 5.39 -7.61 14.84
N LEU A 62 5.73 -6.41 15.32
CA LEU A 62 5.55 -6.03 16.72
C LEU A 62 4.14 -5.52 17.03
N VAL A 63 3.55 -4.75 16.10
CA VAL A 63 2.30 -4.02 16.27
C VAL A 63 1.50 -4.03 14.97
N SER A 64 1.14 -5.23 14.51
CA SER A 64 0.39 -5.48 13.27
C SER A 64 -0.78 -4.50 12.99
N PRO A 65 -1.64 -4.14 13.97
CA PRO A 65 -2.75 -3.22 13.75
C PRO A 65 -2.33 -1.84 13.21
N VAL A 66 -1.14 -1.36 13.56
CA VAL A 66 -0.66 -0.02 13.17
C VAL A 66 -0.45 0.07 11.65
N THR A 67 0.06 -0.99 11.02
CA THR A 67 0.26 -1.04 9.57
C THR A 67 -1.04 -0.85 8.79
N LEU A 68 -2.18 -1.25 9.35
CA LEU A 68 -3.50 -1.07 8.72
C LEU A 68 -3.90 0.40 8.60
N PHE A 69 -3.30 1.30 9.38
CA PHE A 69 -3.49 2.74 9.28
C PHE A 69 -2.37 3.41 8.46
N ILE A 70 -1.14 2.90 8.58
CA ILE A 70 0.03 3.44 7.87
C ILE A 70 -0.12 3.29 6.36
N VAL A 71 -0.33 2.08 5.84
CA VAL A 71 -0.29 1.86 4.37
C VAL A 71 -1.34 2.72 3.63
N PRO A 72 -2.61 2.80 4.06
CA PRO A 72 -3.59 3.69 3.43
C PRO A 72 -3.22 5.18 3.53
N SER A 73 -2.50 5.58 4.59
CA SER A 73 -2.02 6.97 4.74
C SER A 73 -0.86 7.28 3.79
N GLU A 74 0.03 6.32 3.56
CA GLU A 74 1.10 6.44 2.56
C GLU A 74 0.53 6.47 1.13
N VAL A 75 -0.48 5.65 0.84
CA VAL A 75 -1.21 5.71 -0.43
C VAL A 75 -1.91 7.06 -0.59
N ARG A 76 -2.55 7.59 0.47
CA ARG A 76 -3.15 8.93 0.44
C ARG A 76 -2.12 9.99 0.08
N TYR A 77 -0.95 9.95 0.70
CA TYR A 77 0.14 10.88 0.40
C TYR A 77 0.55 10.82 -1.07
N MET A 78 0.65 9.61 -1.64
CA MET A 78 0.98 9.46 -3.07
C MET A 78 -0.06 10.08 -4.00
N TYR A 79 -1.34 9.94 -3.68
CA TYR A 79 -2.43 10.52 -4.48
C TYR A 79 -2.54 12.03 -4.28
N GLU A 80 -2.65 12.48 -3.03
CA GLU A 80 -3.00 13.87 -2.69
C GLU A 80 -1.78 14.79 -2.76
N ASP A 81 -0.71 14.45 -2.04
CA ASP A 81 0.45 15.34 -1.87
C ASP A 81 1.41 15.30 -3.07
N LEU A 82 1.62 14.13 -3.69
CA LEU A 82 2.53 14.02 -4.84
C LEU A 82 1.87 14.37 -6.18
N ASP A 83 0.59 14.03 -6.35
CA ASP A 83 -0.11 14.09 -7.63
C ASP A 83 -1.28 15.08 -7.67
N GLY A 84 -1.68 15.67 -6.54
CA GLY A 84 -2.85 16.56 -6.48
C GLY A 84 -4.17 15.86 -6.81
N GLN A 85 -4.23 14.53 -6.70
CA GLN A 85 -5.40 13.69 -6.99
C GLN A 85 -6.18 13.37 -5.72
N HIS A 86 -7.45 13.01 -5.86
CA HIS A 86 -8.25 12.57 -4.72
C HIS A 86 -7.92 11.10 -4.36
N SER A 87 -7.52 10.83 -3.12
CA SER A 87 -7.22 9.47 -2.70
C SER A 87 -8.49 8.66 -2.41
N PRO A 88 -8.63 7.43 -2.95
CA PRO A 88 -9.73 6.54 -2.61
C PRO A 88 -9.59 5.90 -1.21
N VAL A 89 -8.42 5.99 -0.59
CA VAL A 89 -8.11 5.42 0.73
C VAL A 89 -7.38 6.43 1.62
N ARG A 90 -7.53 6.30 2.93
CA ARG A 90 -6.92 7.20 3.92
C ARG A 90 -6.66 6.46 5.23
N GLY A 91 -6.00 7.07 6.21
CA GLY A 91 -5.71 6.41 7.49
C GLY A 91 -6.93 5.76 8.17
N LEU A 92 -8.11 6.41 8.11
CA LEU A 92 -9.37 5.86 8.64
C LEU A 92 -9.83 4.56 7.94
N THR A 93 -9.30 4.24 6.75
CA THR A 93 -9.51 2.92 6.14
C THR A 93 -9.04 1.80 7.08
N GLY A 94 -8.06 2.03 7.96
CA GLY A 94 -7.65 1.07 9.00
C GLY A 94 -8.76 0.65 9.97
N LEU A 95 -9.84 1.42 10.12
CA LEU A 95 -10.97 1.08 11.00
C LEU A 95 -11.72 -0.20 10.56
N TRP A 96 -11.51 -0.69 9.34
CA TRP A 96 -12.04 -1.99 8.92
C TRP A 96 -11.52 -3.14 9.79
N ILE A 97 -10.44 -2.98 10.55
CA ILE A 97 -9.97 -3.98 11.53
C ILE A 97 -11.02 -4.35 12.59
N LEU A 98 -11.99 -3.46 12.86
CA LEU A 98 -13.08 -3.71 13.81
C LEU A 98 -14.02 -4.84 13.35
N LEU A 99 -13.98 -5.19 12.06
CA LEU A 99 -14.67 -6.34 11.48
C LEU A 99 -13.60 -7.35 11.06
N PRO A 100 -13.26 -8.38 11.86
CA PRO A 100 -12.01 -9.12 11.70
C PRO A 100 -11.82 -9.72 10.31
N VAL A 101 -12.66 -10.68 9.92
CA VAL A 101 -12.49 -11.41 8.64
C VAL A 101 -12.93 -10.54 7.47
N ILE A 102 -14.17 -10.04 7.50
CA ILE A 102 -14.76 -9.28 6.40
C ILE A 102 -14.02 -7.97 6.21
N GLY A 103 -13.72 -7.26 7.29
CA GLY A 103 -13.04 -5.98 7.24
C GLY A 103 -11.59 -6.10 6.80
N SER A 104 -10.84 -7.15 7.19
CA SER A 104 -9.50 -7.38 6.63
C SER A 104 -9.52 -7.56 5.11
N ILE A 105 -10.53 -8.28 4.58
CA ILE A 105 -10.70 -8.45 3.13
C ILE A 105 -11.06 -7.12 2.47
N VAL A 106 -12.04 -6.39 3.00
CA VAL A 106 -12.47 -5.09 2.46
C VAL A 106 -11.33 -4.08 2.48
N TRP A 107 -10.58 -4.03 3.57
CA TRP A 107 -9.39 -3.19 3.72
C TRP A 107 -8.37 -3.51 2.62
N PHE A 108 -8.04 -4.78 2.46
CA PHE A 108 -7.04 -5.22 1.49
C PHE A 108 -7.46 -4.91 0.05
N VAL A 109 -8.72 -5.18 -0.30
CA VAL A 109 -9.29 -4.87 -1.62
C VAL A 109 -9.19 -3.37 -1.91
N LYS A 110 -9.53 -2.51 -0.94
CA LYS A 110 -9.47 -1.05 -1.11
C LYS A 110 -8.05 -0.56 -1.29
N VAL A 111 -7.13 -0.99 -0.43
CA VAL A 111 -5.73 -0.55 -0.43
C VAL A 111 -5.01 -1.07 -1.67
N GLN A 112 -5.09 -2.38 -1.95
CA GLN A 112 -4.44 -2.96 -3.11
C GLN A 112 -5.06 -2.46 -4.42
N GLY A 113 -6.37 -2.24 -4.46
CA GLY A 113 -7.04 -1.62 -5.60
C GLY A 113 -6.56 -0.19 -5.86
N ALA A 114 -6.38 0.61 -4.80
CA ALA A 114 -5.80 1.95 -4.90
C ALA A 114 -4.35 1.91 -5.38
N LEU A 115 -3.51 1.07 -4.77
CA LEU A 115 -2.11 0.89 -5.20
C LEU A 115 -2.01 0.46 -6.66
N ASN A 116 -2.81 -0.51 -7.10
CA ASN A 116 -2.81 -0.97 -8.49
C ASN A 116 -3.18 0.16 -9.46
N ARG A 117 -4.26 0.91 -9.18
CA ARG A 117 -4.64 2.06 -10.01
C ARG A 117 -3.57 3.13 -10.03
N TYR A 118 -2.93 3.39 -8.89
CA TYR A 118 -1.84 4.33 -8.79
C TYR A 118 -0.68 3.91 -9.69
N TRP A 119 -0.18 2.69 -9.54
CA TRP A 119 0.96 2.20 -10.31
C TRP A 119 0.65 2.11 -11.82
N GLN A 120 -0.56 1.70 -12.20
CA GLN A 120 -1.00 1.72 -13.59
C GLN A 120 -0.99 3.14 -14.16
N SER A 121 -1.42 4.14 -13.40
CA SER A 121 -1.35 5.55 -13.83
C SER A 121 0.08 6.06 -14.05
N LYS A 122 1.07 5.35 -13.49
CA LYS A 122 2.51 5.62 -13.67
C LYS A 122 3.19 4.69 -14.69
N GLY A 123 2.43 3.85 -15.38
CA GLY A 123 2.92 2.97 -16.44
C GLY A 123 3.22 1.53 -16.03
N ALA A 124 2.86 1.09 -14.83
CA ALA A 124 2.98 -0.33 -14.46
C ALA A 124 1.96 -1.20 -15.23
N PRO A 125 2.34 -2.43 -15.62
CA PRO A 125 1.42 -3.35 -16.29
C PRO A 125 0.25 -3.76 -15.37
N PRO A 126 -0.88 -4.21 -15.92
CA PRO A 126 -1.98 -4.73 -15.12
C PRO A 126 -1.57 -5.97 -14.29
N PRO A 127 -2.21 -6.20 -13.14
CA PRO A 127 -1.91 -7.28 -12.20
C PRO A 127 -2.33 -8.68 -12.66
#